data_AF-A0A382B7M1-F1
#
_entry.id   AF-A0A382B7M1-F1
#
_cell.length_a   1.000
_cell.length_b   1.000
_cell.length_c   1.000
_cell.angle_alpha   90.00
_cell.angle_beta   90.00
_cell.angle_gamma   90.00
#
_symmetry.space_group_name_H-M   'P 1'
#
loop_
_entity.id
_entity.type
_entity.pdbx_description
1 polymer ?
#
loop_
_entity_poly.entity_id
_entity_poly.type
_entity_poly.pdbx_seq_one_letter_code
_entity_poly.pdbx_strand_id
1 'polypeptide(L)' 'MFKPGDKVVYPHHGAAVIVKKEKKKAFGENTEYLVLEMAHGELTLSVPVDKAEDVGMRWPIDKDDVEDLFEVLQKR' A
#
# COMPACT_ATOMS: atom_id res chain seq x y z
N MET A 1 2.42 11.20 3.15
CA MET A 1 1.23 10.81 2.36
C MET A 1 1.67 10.04 1.14
N PHE A 2 0.98 8.95 0.83
CA PHE A 2 1.23 8.18 -0.38
C PHE A 2 0.72 8.90 -1.64
N LYS A 3 1.34 8.63 -2.78
CA LYS A 3 1.04 9.22 -4.09
C LYS A 3 1.15 8.18 -5.21
N PRO A 4 0.60 8.47 -6.42
CA PRO A 4 0.78 7.60 -7.57
C PRO A 4 2.26 7.34 -7.86
N GLY A 5 2.60 6.08 -8.16
CA GLY A 5 3.95 5.58 -8.36
C GLY A 5 4.61 4.99 -7.11
N ASP A 6 4.09 5.26 -5.91
CA ASP A 6 4.63 4.69 -4.68
C ASP A 6 4.34 3.20 -4.60
N LYS A 7 5.34 2.45 -4.11
CA LYS A 7 5.21 1.05 -3.71
C LYS A 7 4.79 0.99 -2.25
N VAL A 8 3.79 0.18 -1.95
CA VAL A 8 3.21 0.06 -0.61
C VAL A 8 2.92 -1.40 -0.31
N VAL A 9 2.72 -1.72 0.96
CA VAL A 9 2.23 -3.02 1.41
C VAL A 9 0.86 -2.82 2.04
N TYR A 10 -0.14 -3.54 1.52
CA TYR A 10 -1.50 -3.57 2.05
C TYR A 10 -1.72 -4.85 2.86
N PRO A 11 -2.25 -4.79 4.10
CA PRO A 11 -2.43 -5.96 4.93
C PRO A 11 -3.23 -7.08 4.24
N HIS A 12 -2.83 -8.33 4.51
CA HIS A 12 -3.38 -9.56 3.92
C HIS A 12 -3.22 -9.74 2.40
N HIS A 13 -2.95 -8.68 1.62
CA HIS A 13 -2.84 -8.74 0.15
C HIS A 13 -1.41 -8.53 -0.36
N GLY A 14 -0.52 -7.98 0.47
CA GLY A 14 0.90 -7.88 0.17
C GLY A 14 1.27 -6.61 -0.59
N ALA A 15 2.29 -6.71 -1.44
CA ALA A 15 2.87 -5.57 -2.15
C ALA A 15 1.92 -5.04 -3.24
N ALA A 16 1.89 -3.72 -3.38
CA ALA A 16 1.05 -3.01 -4.32
C ALA A 16 1.72 -1.74 -4.84
N VAL A 17 1.23 -1.25 -5.97
CA VAL A 17 1.62 0.05 -6.52
C VAL A 17 0.40 0.95 -6.58
N ILE A 18 0.54 2.20 -6.15
CA ILE A 18 -0.53 3.19 -6.32
C ILE A 18 -0.52 3.66 -7.77
N VAL A 19 -1.58 3.34 -8.51
CA VAL A 19 -1.67 3.69 -9.93
C VAL A 19 -2.24 5.09 -10.15
N LYS A 20 -3.18 5.52 -9.31
CA LYS A 20 -3.78 6.85 -9.39
C LYS A 20 -4.44 7.27 -8.08
N LYS A 21 -4.71 8.58 -7.99
CA LYS A 21 -5.59 9.18 -6.99
C LYS A 21 -6.82 9.71 -7.69
N GLU A 22 -8.01 9.39 -7.20
CA GLU A 22 -9.27 9.85 -7.81
C GLU A 22 -10.27 10.33 -6.77
N LYS A 23 -11.04 11.36 -7.12
CA LYS A 23 -12.17 11.84 -6.32
C LYS A 23 -13.42 11.07 -6.72
N LYS A 24 -14.10 10.47 -5.75
CA LYS A 24 -15.37 9.77 -5.94
C LYS A 24 -16.40 10.34 -4.98
N LYS A 25 -17.63 10.46 -5.46
CA LYS A 25 -18.77 10.73 -4.58
C LYS A 25 -19.27 9.40 -4.03
N ALA A 26 -19.04 9.15 -2.75
CA ALA A 26 -19.48 7.95 -2.05
C ALA A 26 -20.28 8.37 -0.82
N PHE A 27 -21.40 7.71 -0.54
CA PHE A 27 -22.25 7.99 0.63
C PHE A 27 -22.68 9.46 0.78
N GLY A 28 -22.80 10.20 -0.34
CA GLY A 28 -23.18 11.61 -0.36
C GLY A 28 -22.02 12.60 -0.25
N GLU A 29 -20.81 12.13 0.07
CA GLU A 29 -19.61 12.95 0.27
C GLU A 29 -18.59 12.75 -0.85
N ASN A 30 -17.81 13.80 -1.13
CA ASN A 30 -16.69 13.72 -2.07
C ASN A 30 -15.44 13.28 -1.31
N THR A 31 -15.01 12.05 -1.52
CA THR A 31 -13.84 11.46 -0.87
C THR A 31 -12.76 11.16 -1.91
N GLU A 32 -11.50 11.40 -1.54
CA GLU A 32 -10.35 11.02 -2.35
C GLU A 32 -9.93 9.58 -2.06
N TYR A 33 -9.69 8.82 -3.11
CA TYR A 33 -9.25 7.43 -3.04
C TYR A 33 -7.91 7.25 -3.73
N LEU A 34 -7.06 6.40 -3.15
CA LEU A 34 -5.90 5.81 -3.79
C LEU A 34 -6.37 4.52 -4.47
N VAL A 35 -6.00 4.34 -5.74
CA VAL A 35 -6.22 3.09 -6.46
C VAL A 35 -4.91 2.32 -6.46
N LEU A 36 -4.95 1.10 -5.94
CA LEU A 36 -3.82 0.23 -5.77
C LEU A 36 -3.95 -0.96 -6.72
N GLU A 37 -2.89 -1.26 -7.44
CA GLU A 37 -2.75 -2.49 -8.21
C GLU A 37 -1.87 -3.46 -7.43
N MET A 38 -2.40 -4.64 -7.12
CA MET A 38 -1.66 -5.64 -6.36
C MET A 38 -0.58 -6.27 -7.24
N ALA A 39 0.61 -6.48 -6.68
CA ALA A 39 1.71 -7.15 -7.39
C ALA A 39 1.40 -8.63 -7.72
N HIS A 40 0.41 -9.20 -7.04
CA HIS A 40 -0.05 -10.57 -7.26
C HIS A 40 -1.58 -10.63 -7.31
N GLY A 41 -2.11 -11.47 -8.21
CA GLY A 41 -3.53 -11.84 -8.21
C GLY A 41 -4.48 -10.93 -9.01
N GLU A 42 -3.99 -10.13 -9.97
CA GLU A 42 -4.79 -9.28 -10.88
C GLU A 42 -5.92 -8.49 -10.16
N LEU A 43 -5.65 -8.05 -8.93
CA LEU A 43 -6.62 -7.36 -8.08
C LEU A 43 -6.33 -5.86 -8.03
N THR A 44 -7.38 -5.06 -8.22
CA THR A 44 -7.35 -3.61 -8.00
C THR A 44 -8.17 -3.25 -6.77
N LEU A 45 -7.58 -2.50 -5.85
CA LEU A 45 -8.23 -2.02 -4.63
C LEU A 45 -8.35 -0.49 -4.64
N SER A 46 -9.35 0.04 -3.94
CA SER A 46 -9.51 1.48 -3.72
C SER A 46 -9.58 1.78 -2.23
N VAL A 47 -8.68 2.61 -1.73
CA VAL A 47 -8.57 2.94 -0.30
C VAL A 47 -8.78 4.45 -0.11
N PRO A 48 -9.68 4.89 0.79
CA PRO A 48 -9.82 6.30 1.15
C PRO A 48 -8.49 6.87 1.66
N VAL A 49 -8.10 8.03 1.15
CA VAL A 49 -6.80 8.67 1.49
C VAL A 49 -6.67 8.95 2.98
N ASP A 50 -7.78 9.37 3.60
CA ASP A 50 -7.89 9.66 5.04
C ASP A 50 -7.74 8.43 5.93
N LYS A 51 -8.01 7.22 5.40
CA LYS A 51 -7.94 5.97 6.15
C LYS A 51 -6.73 5.10 5.81
N ALA A 52 -5.85 5.54 4.92
CA ALA A 52 -4.74 4.73 4.42
C ALA A 52 -3.84 4.20 5.55
N GLU A 53 -3.51 5.04 6.54
CA GLU A 53 -2.70 4.65 7.69
C GLU A 53 -3.49 3.76 8.66
N ASP A 54 -4.77 4.08 8.91
CA ASP A 54 -5.65 3.31 9.81
C ASP A 54 -5.88 1.87 9.35
N VAL A 55 -5.93 1.65 8.03
CA VAL A 55 -6.06 0.30 7.46
C VAL A 55 -4.74 -0.46 7.40
N GLY A 56 -3.65 0.12 7.91
CA GLY A 56 -2.34 -0.52 8.02
C GLY A 56 -1.52 -0.51 6.72
N MET A 57 -1.76 0.44 5.81
CA MET A 57 -0.84 0.63 4.68
C MET A 57 0.52 1.08 5.18
N ARG A 58 1.57 0.46 4.64
CA ARG A 58 2.96 0.75 5.03
C ARG A 58 3.89 0.80 3.84
N TRP A 59 5.04 1.43 4.04
CA TRP A 59 6.14 1.38 3.09
C TRP A 59 6.80 0.00 3.11
N PRO A 60 7.31 -0.50 1.97
CA PRO A 60 8.27 -1.58 1.94
C PRO A 60 9.54 -1.20 2.70
N ILE A 61 10.28 -2.22 3.17
CA ILE A 61 11.61 -2.02 3.74
C ILE A 61 12.60 -1.59 2.65
N ASP A 62 13.64 -0.87 3.02
CA ASP A 62 14.71 -0.50 2.10
C ASP A 62 15.65 -1.68 1.87
N LYS A 63 16.51 -1.57 0.85
CA LYS A 63 17.45 -2.66 0.49
C LYS A 63 18.45 -2.95 1.60
N ASP A 64 18.86 -1.95 2.34
CA ASP A 64 19.85 -2.09 3.41
C ASP A 64 19.24 -2.89 4.58
N ASP A 65 17.96 -2.67 4.90
CA ASP A 65 17.22 -3.43 5.91
C ASP A 65 17.05 -4.92 5.54
N VAL A 66 17.21 -5.28 4.26
CA VAL A 66 17.10 -6.67 3.81
C VAL A 66 18.28 -7.50 4.34
N GLU A 67 19.48 -6.92 4.42
CA GLU A 67 20.66 -7.63 4.94
C GLU A 67 20.49 -7.95 6.44
N ASP A 68 20.08 -6.96 7.23
CA ASP A 68 19.76 -7.12 8.65
C ASP A 68 18.69 -8.20 8.88
N LEU A 69 17.66 -8.22 8.02
CA LEU A 69 16.61 -9.24 8.07
C LEU A 69 17.18 -10.65 7.85
N PHE A 70 18.08 -10.83 6.88
CA PHE A 70 18.72 -12.13 6.64
C PHE A 70 19.55 -12.59 7.84
N GLU A 71 20.27 -11.70 8.50
CA GLU A 71 21.02 -12.05 9.71
C GLU A 71 20.13 -12.55 10.84
N VAL A 72 18.98 -11.90 11.05
CA VAL A 72 17.99 -12.31 12.07
C VAL A 72 17.42 -13.69 11.75
N LEU A 73 17.10 -13.95 10.48
CA LEU A 73 16.54 -15.23 10.04
C LEU A 73 17.55 -16.39 10.13
N GLN A 74 18.85 -16.13 9.93
CA GLN A 74 19.91 -17.15 10.03
C GLN A 74 20.24 -17.56 11.48
N LYS A 75 19.89 -16.75 12.48
CA LYS A 75 20.16 -17.04 13.90
C LYS A 75 19.15 -18.03 14.52
N ARG A 76 18.36 -18.72 13.71
CA ARG A 76 17.39 -19.74 14.14
C ARG A 76 17.69 -21.12 13.58
#